data_AF-A0A964QVY1-F1
#
_entry.id   AF-A0A964QVY1-F1
#
_cell.length_a   1.000
_cell.length_b   1.000
_cell.length_c   1.000
_cell.angle_alpha   90.00
_cell.angle_beta   90.00
_cell.angle_gamma   90.00
#
_symmetry.space_group_name_H-M   'P 1'
#
loop_
_entity.id
_entity.type
_entity.pdbx_description
1 polymer ?
#
loop_
_entity_poly.entity_id
_entity_poly.type
_entity_poly.pdbx_seq_one_letter_code
_entity_poly.pdbx_strand_id
1 'polypeptide(L)' 'MPKKTEPRYDTCWRKSRIAARILLREDAGKLTRRDVTLGRKLAADNGVTPRLIRQAIYGFKGRQYQLELSRRKAA' A
#
# COMPACT_ATOMS: atom_id res chain seq x y z
N MET A 1 -24.73 -3.25 -9.87
CA MET A 1 -23.66 -2.35 -10.38
C MET A 1 -23.62 -1.14 -9.46
N PRO A 2 -22.51 -0.85 -8.75
CA PRO A 2 -22.42 0.34 -7.90
C PRO A 2 -22.61 1.61 -8.75
N LYS A 3 -23.31 2.60 -8.22
CA LYS A 3 -23.61 3.86 -8.91
C LYS A 3 -22.29 4.61 -9.19
N LYS A 4 -22.22 5.38 -10.28
CA LYS A 4 -20.99 6.07 -10.75
C LYS A 4 -20.30 6.94 -9.68
N THR A 5 -21.01 7.33 -8.63
CA THR A 5 -20.55 8.19 -7.53
C THR A 5 -20.16 7.44 -6.25
N GLU A 6 -20.41 6.12 -6.15
CA GLU A 6 -19.98 5.36 -4.98
C GLU A 6 -18.49 5.01 -5.09
N PRO A 7 -17.68 5.28 -4.05
CA PRO A 7 -16.33 4.76 -4.00
C PRO A 7 -16.41 3.25 -4.05
N ARG A 8 -16.04 2.65 -5.19
CA ARG A 8 -15.83 1.20 -5.26
C ARG A 8 -14.78 0.89 -4.20
N TYR A 9 -15.14 0.13 -3.16
CA TYR A 9 -14.21 -0.21 -2.07
C TYR A 9 -12.84 -0.74 -2.58
N ASP A 10 -12.84 -1.42 -3.74
CA ASP A 10 -11.63 -1.83 -4.46
C ASP A 10 -10.69 -0.69 -4.83
N THR A 11 -11.20 0.49 -5.19
CA THR A 11 -10.36 1.64 -5.58
C THR A 11 -9.69 2.26 -4.36
N CYS A 12 -10.41 2.44 -3.26
CA CYS A 12 -9.87 2.91 -1.99
C CYS A 12 -8.79 1.95 -1.45
N TRP A 13 -9.03 0.64 -1.54
CA TRP A 13 -8.06 -0.38 -1.17
C TRP A 13 -6.80 -0.35 -2.05
N ARG A 14 -6.96 -0.29 -3.38
CA ARG A 14 -5.83 -0.19 -4.32
C ARG A 14 -4.99 1.05 -4.05
N LYS A 15 -5.62 2.21 -3.85
CA LYS A 15 -4.94 3.47 -3.50
C LYS A 15 -4.18 3.35 -2.17
N SER A 16 -4.79 2.73 -1.16
CA SER A 16 -4.15 2.48 0.14
C SER A 16 -2.93 1.57 0.03
N ARG A 17 -2.98 0.55 -0.83
CA ARG A 17 -1.80 -0.30 -1.13
C ARG A 17 -0.69 0.47 -1.82
N ILE A 18 -1.02 1.43 -2.68
CA ILE A 18 -0.02 2.30 -3.33
C ILE A 18 0.62 3.22 -2.28
N ALA A 19 -0.17 3.88 -1.43
CA ALA A 19 0.34 4.68 -0.31
C ALA A 19 1.27 3.86 0.60
N ALA A 20 0.87 2.63 0.96
CA ALA A 20 1.72 1.72 1.75
C ALA A 20 3.06 1.40 1.05
N ARG A 21 3.07 1.20 -0.28
CA ARG A 21 4.32 0.98 -1.04
C ARG A 21 5.22 2.21 -1.05
N ILE A 22 4.64 3.41 -1.12
CA ILE A 22 5.39 4.67 -1.06
C ILE A 22 6.09 4.79 0.29
N LEU A 23 5.37 4.56 1.40
CA LEU A 23 5.95 4.58 2.75
C LEU A 23 7.06 3.53 2.92
N LEU A 24 6.88 2.31 2.40
CA LEU A 24 7.93 1.29 2.46
C LEU A 24 9.17 1.65 1.62
N ARG A 25 9.01 2.42 0.53
CA ARG A 25 10.15 2.94 -0.23
C ARG A 25 10.86 4.07 0.50
N GLU A 26 10.10 4.94 1.16
CA GLU A 26 10.63 6.00 2.02
C GLU A 26 11.49 5.42 3.14
N ASP A 27 10.97 4.43 3.86
CA ASP A 27 11.68 3.69 4.92
C ASP A 27 12.96 3.02 4.40
N ALA A 28 12.95 2.54 3.15
CA ALA A 28 14.11 1.95 2.50
C ALA A 28 15.09 2.97 1.86
N GLY A 29 14.83 4.29 1.98
CA GLY A 29 15.65 5.34 1.34
C GLY A 29 15.55 5.38 -0.19
N LYS A 30 14.51 4.78 -0.79
CA LYS A 30 14.30 4.63 -2.24
C LYS A 30 13.17 5.52 -2.78
N LEU A 31 12.88 6.62 -2.11
CA LEU A 31 11.77 7.49 -2.45
C LEU A 31 12.07 8.29 -3.72
N THR A 32 11.15 8.26 -4.70
CA THR A 32 11.29 9.05 -5.93
C THR A 32 10.44 10.32 -5.88
N ARG A 33 10.76 11.32 -6.73
CA ARG A 33 9.91 12.52 -6.89
C ARG A 33 8.46 12.17 -7.28
N ARG A 34 8.28 11.11 -8.08
CA ARG A 34 6.94 10.61 -8.47
C ARG A 34 6.18 10.07 -7.25
N ASP A 35 6.86 9.34 -6.37
CA ASP A 35 6.26 8.83 -5.14
C ASP A 35 5.83 9.98 -4.22
N VAL A 36 6.64 11.04 -4.07
CA VAL A 36 6.27 12.22 -3.27
C VAL A 36 5.01 12.89 -3.83
N THR A 37 4.96 13.14 -5.14
CA THR A 37 3.80 13.77 -5.78
C THR A 37 2.54 12.92 -5.63
N LEU A 38 2.66 11.60 -5.81
CA LEU A 38 1.54 10.68 -5.65
C LEU A 38 1.11 10.56 -4.17
N GLY A 39 2.06 10.52 -3.24
CA GLY A 39 1.82 10.49 -1.80
C GLY A 39 1.00 11.69 -1.34
N ARG A 40 1.32 12.90 -1.81
CA ARG A 40 0.53 14.11 -1.53
C ARG A 40 -0.91 14.00 -2.02
N LYS A 41 -1.13 13.46 -3.22
CA LYS A 41 -2.48 13.23 -3.77
C LYS A 41 -3.26 12.21 -2.94
N LEU A 42 -2.60 11.14 -2.51
CA LEU A 42 -3.22 10.08 -1.71
C LEU A 42 -3.52 10.55 -0.28
N ALA A 43 -2.69 11.42 0.31
CA ALA A 43 -2.91 11.99 1.63
C ALA A 43 -4.17 12.88 1.69
N ALA A 44 -4.56 13.49 0.57
CA ALA A 44 -5.78 14.29 0.45
C ALA A 44 -7.04 13.46 0.11
N ASP A 45 -6.90 12.14 -0.12
CA ASP A 45 -8.01 11.27 -0.50
C ASP A 45 -8.69 10.65 0.72
N ASN A 46 -9.93 11.06 1.02
CA ASN A 46 -10.69 10.57 2.17
C ASN A 46 -10.94 9.05 2.17
N GLY A 47 -10.86 8.40 1.01
CA GLY A 47 -10.96 6.93 0.89
C GLY A 47 -9.67 6.20 1.31
N VAL A 48 -8.54 6.91 1.38
CA VAL A 48 -7.23 6.38 1.76
C VAL A 48 -7.01 6.60 3.25
N THR A 49 -7.57 5.69 4.04
CA THR A 49 -7.53 5.81 5.50
C THR A 49 -6.24 5.24 6.10
N PRO A 50 -5.76 5.75 7.27
CA PRO A 50 -4.62 5.18 7.98
C PRO A 50 -4.78 3.69 8.30
N ARG A 51 -6.02 3.24 8.56
CA ARG A 51 -6.32 1.82 8.82
C ARG A 51 -6.02 0.94 7.59
N LEU A 52 -6.45 1.34 6.40
CA LEU A 52 -6.21 0.57 5.18
C LEU A 52 -4.73 0.58 4.79
N ILE A 53 -4.03 1.70 4.97
CA ILE A 53 -2.58 1.77 4.74
C ILE A 53 -1.86 0.80 5.68
N ARG A 54 -2.16 0.81 6.99
CA ARG A 54 -1.56 -0.12 7.97
C ARG A 54 -1.85 -1.57 7.61
N GLN A 55 -3.09 -1.90 7.26
CA GLN A 55 -3.46 -3.25 6.83
C GLN A 55 -2.64 -3.71 5.61
N ALA A 56 -2.41 -2.83 4.64
CA ALA A 56 -1.56 -3.14 3.49
C ALA A 56 -0.09 -3.34 3.88
N ILE A 57 0.47 -2.50 4.76
CA ILE A 57 1.85 -2.64 5.26
C ILE A 57 2.04 -4.01 5.93
N TYR A 58 1.15 -4.39 6.85
CA TYR A 58 1.23 -5.69 7.52
C TYR A 58 1.12 -6.85 6.53
N GLY A 59 0.19 -6.77 5.56
CA GLY A 59 0.08 -7.78 4.51
C GLY A 59 1.36 -7.92 3.68
N PHE A 60 2.03 -6.81 3.35
CA PHE A 60 3.31 -6.86 2.64
C PHE A 60 4.43 -7.47 3.47
N LYS A 61 4.57 -7.09 4.74
CA LYS A 61 5.57 -7.65 5.66
C LYS A 61 5.34 -9.15 5.91
N GLY A 62 4.08 -9.56 6.12
CA GLY A 62 3.72 -10.97 6.28
C GLY A 62 4.07 -11.80 5.04
N ARG A 63 3.81 -11.29 3.84
CA ARG A 63 4.20 -11.98 2.59
C ARG A 63 5.72 -12.14 2.47
N GLN A 64 6.51 -11.13 2.84
CA GLN A 64 7.97 -11.24 2.83
C GLN A 64 8.45 -12.32 3.78
N TYR A 65 7.91 -12.36 4.99
CA TYR A 65 8.22 -13.41 5.97
C TYR A 65 7.90 -14.81 5.46
N GLN A 66 6.74 -15.00 4.83
CA GLN A 66 6.37 -16.29 4.22
C GLN A 66 7.35 -16.71 3.11
N LEU A 67 7.74 -15.78 2.24
CA LEU A 67 8.73 -16.05 1.18
C LEU A 67 10.11 -16.42 1.76
N GLU A 68 10.51 -15.76 2.83
CA GLU A 68 11.77 -16.06 3.52
C GLU A 68 11.74 -17.46 4.14
N LEU A 69 10.65 -17.82 4.84
CA LEU A 69 10.46 -19.17 5.37
C LEU A 69 10.52 -20.24 4.27
N SER A 70 9.83 -20.00 3.14
CA SER A 70 9.87 -20.93 2.00
C SER A 70 11.28 -21.11 1.43
N ARG A 71 12.08 -20.04 1.36
CA ARG A 71 13.49 -20.12 0.91
C ARG A 71 14.35 -20.93 1.87
N ARG A 72 14.20 -20.72 3.19
CA ARG A 72 14.94 -21.48 4.21
C ARG A 72 14.61 -22.97 4.20
N LYS A 73 13.37 -23.33 3.87
CA LYS A 73 12.96 -24.75 3.73
C LYS A 73 13.49 -25.41 2.46
N ALA A 74 13.87 -24.63 1.45
CA ALA A 74 14.34 -25.13 0.15
C ALA A 74 15.87 -25.21 0.04
N ALA A 75 16.59 -24.68 1.05
CA ALA A 75 18.04 -24.76 1.19
C ALA A 75 18.39 -25.91 2.14
#